data_AF-A0A838DP40-F1
#
_entry.id   AF-A0A838DP40-F1
#
_cell.length_a   1.000
_cell.length_b   1.000
_cell.length_c   1.000
_cell.angle_alpha   90.00
_cell.angle_beta   90.00
_cell.angle_gamma   90.00
#
_symmetry.space_group_name_H-M   'P 1'
#
loop_
_entity.id
_entity.type
_entity.pdbx_description
1 polymer ?
#
loop_
_entity_poly.entity_id
_entity_poly.type
_entity_poly.pdbx_seq_one_letter_code
_entity_poly.pdbx_strand_id
1 'polypeptide(L)'
;MTTTSNEPIVAQPPTALATQRRAAPWGYFFYCELLKIFRNPPAVIFGIAFPTFFFLLFGTTFSVDAGPTLLASYAAYGAFIAAFQTFSISLSNERSLGWNKLLRTTSMSATLYLGSKFLVIILTGILSMLLLFAVAALSGKVNMSLGTWAELLGMMVIGMVPMSLLGIFLGFIGSTN
;
A
#
# COMPACT_ATOMS: atom_id res chain seq x y z
N MET A 1 -15.20 76.86 1.84
CA MET A 1 -14.53 76.34 0.63
C MET A 1 -13.43 75.41 1.11
N THR A 2 -13.75 74.14 1.34
CA THR A 2 -12.84 73.10 1.86
C THR A 2 -12.48 72.18 0.71
N THR A 3 -11.23 72.21 0.27
CA THR A 3 -10.69 71.37 -0.79
C THR A 3 -10.31 70.01 -0.22
N THR A 4 -11.16 68.99 -0.37
CA THR A 4 -10.77 67.60 -0.13
C THR A 4 -10.20 67.02 -1.43
N SER A 5 -8.88 66.95 -1.53
CA SER A 5 -8.19 66.26 -2.62
C SER A 5 -8.47 64.75 -2.53
N ASN A 6 -9.31 64.26 -3.43
CA ASN A 6 -9.62 62.85 -3.57
C ASN A 6 -8.56 62.20 -4.46
N GLU A 7 -7.47 61.70 -3.87
CA GLU A 7 -6.54 60.86 -4.63
C GLU A 7 -7.20 59.52 -4.95
N PRO A 8 -7.13 59.04 -6.20
CA PRO A 8 -7.61 57.71 -6.51
C PRO A 8 -6.71 56.69 -5.82
N ILE A 9 -7.30 55.89 -4.92
CA ILE A 9 -6.66 54.70 -4.35
C ILE A 9 -6.39 53.74 -5.52
N VAL A 10 -5.17 53.79 -6.06
CA VAL A 10 -4.69 52.80 -7.02
C VAL A 10 -4.60 51.48 -6.26
N ALA A 11 -5.63 50.65 -6.39
CA ALA A 11 -5.62 49.30 -5.87
C ALA A 11 -4.42 48.56 -6.50
N GLN A 12 -3.37 48.35 -5.72
CA GLN A 12 -2.28 47.48 -6.13
C GLN A 12 -2.89 46.11 -6.45
N PRO A 13 -2.63 45.52 -7.64
CA PRO A 13 -3.09 44.18 -7.93
C PRO A 13 -2.51 43.27 -6.85
N PRO A 14 -3.28 42.32 -6.30
CA PRO A 14 -2.81 41.45 -5.24
C PRO A 14 -1.51 40.82 -5.71
N THR A 15 -0.41 41.15 -5.02
CA THR A 15 0.90 40.54 -5.23
C THR A 15 0.66 39.05 -5.17
N ALA A 16 0.68 38.42 -6.35
CA ALA A 16 0.53 36.99 -6.47
C ALA A 16 1.64 36.41 -5.62
N LEU A 17 1.28 35.90 -4.44
CA LEU A 17 2.11 34.97 -3.70
C LEU A 17 2.24 33.78 -4.63
N ALA A 18 3.20 33.86 -5.55
CA ALA A 18 3.73 32.74 -6.29
C ALA A 18 4.36 31.84 -5.23
N THR A 19 3.49 31.13 -4.50
CA THR A 19 3.85 30.15 -3.52
C THR A 19 4.58 29.12 -4.35
N GLN A 20 5.90 29.14 -4.23
CA GLN A 20 6.80 28.25 -4.95
C GLN A 20 6.37 26.83 -4.58
N ARG A 21 5.51 26.23 -5.42
CA ARG A 21 4.93 24.90 -5.23
C ARG A 21 6.06 23.89 -5.44
N ARG A 22 6.88 23.69 -4.40
CA ARG A 22 7.86 22.60 -4.38
C ARG A 22 7.09 21.30 -4.49
N ALA A 23 7.27 20.60 -5.60
CA ALA A 23 6.83 19.23 -5.74
C ALA A 23 7.42 18.43 -4.58
N ALA A 24 6.57 17.89 -3.70
CA ALA A 24 7.04 17.10 -2.59
C ALA A 24 7.80 15.88 -3.14
N PRO A 25 9.00 15.58 -2.61
CA PRO A 25 9.82 14.49 -3.11
C PRO A 25 9.11 13.15 -2.88
N TRP A 26 9.29 12.21 -3.80
CA TRP A 26 8.63 10.90 -3.81
C TRP A 26 8.72 10.15 -2.47
N GLY A 27 9.84 10.31 -1.76
CA GLY A 27 10.05 9.72 -0.43
C GLY A 27 9.07 10.19 0.65
N TYR A 28 8.56 11.42 0.57
CA TYR A 28 7.56 11.93 1.52
C TYR A 28 6.23 11.18 1.38
N PHE A 29 5.79 10.92 0.14
CA PHE A 29 4.57 10.16 -0.12
C PHE A 29 4.68 8.71 0.33
N PHE A 30 5.81 8.09 0.02
CA PHE A 30 6.12 6.74 0.45
C PHE A 30 6.07 6.61 1.99
N TYR A 31 6.70 7.55 2.70
CA TYR A 31 6.68 7.57 4.17
C TYR A 31 5.27 7.76 4.73
N CYS A 32 4.47 8.68 4.17
CA CYS A 32 3.09 8.88 4.58
C CYS A 32 2.23 7.62 4.38
N GLU A 33 2.40 6.92 3.26
CA GLU A 33 1.65 5.69 3.02
C GLU A 33 2.06 4.55 3.93
N LEU A 34 3.36 4.39 4.22
CA LEU A 34 3.81 3.44 5.25
C LEU A 34 3.17 3.74 6.60
N LEU A 35 3.19 5.01 7.03
CA LEU A 35 2.54 5.42 8.28
C LEU A 35 1.04 5.11 8.30
N LYS A 36 0.32 5.27 7.17
CA LYS A 36 -1.11 4.95 7.10
C LYS A 36 -1.37 3.47 7.35
N ILE A 37 -0.52 2.58 6.82
CA ILE A 37 -0.61 1.14 7.06
C ILE A 37 -0.30 0.83 8.54
N PHE A 38 0.81 1.33 9.06
CA PHE A 38 1.21 1.08 10.45
C PHE A 38 0.22 1.64 11.48
N ARG A 39 -0.46 2.75 11.17
CA ARG A 39 -1.49 3.34 12.04
C ARG A 39 -2.85 2.64 11.95
N ASN A 40 -2.99 1.62 11.11
CA ASN A 40 -4.18 0.77 11.04
C ASN A 40 -3.86 -0.64 11.59
N PRO A 41 -3.77 -0.79 12.93
CA PRO A 41 -3.42 -2.06 13.56
C PRO A 41 -4.31 -3.23 13.11
N PRO A 42 -5.65 -3.09 12.98
CA PRO A 42 -6.49 -4.18 12.45
C PRO A 42 -6.05 -4.67 11.07
N ALA A 43 -5.75 -3.77 10.14
CA ALA A 43 -5.34 -4.16 8.79
C ALA A 43 -4.02 -4.93 8.79
N VAL A 44 -3.06 -4.50 9.62
CA VAL A 44 -1.74 -5.15 9.73
C VAL A 44 -1.87 -6.49 10.47
N ILE A 45 -2.56 -6.51 11.60
CA ILE A 45 -2.73 -7.71 12.43
C ILE A 45 -3.52 -8.76 11.66
N PHE A 46 -4.71 -8.45 11.14
CA PHE A 46 -5.51 -9.46 10.43
C PHE A 46 -4.93 -9.82 9.06
N GLY A 47 -4.31 -8.87 8.34
CA GLY A 47 -3.69 -9.15 7.05
C GLY A 47 -2.47 -10.08 7.15
N ILE A 48 -1.65 -9.91 8.19
CA ILE A 48 -0.37 -10.63 8.35
C ILE A 48 -0.45 -11.80 9.33
N ALA A 49 -1.15 -11.61 10.46
CA ALA A 49 -1.22 -12.63 11.50
C ALA A 49 -2.18 -13.76 11.12
N PHE A 50 -3.24 -13.51 10.35
CA PHE A 50 -4.20 -14.54 9.99
C PHE A 50 -3.58 -15.69 9.15
N PRO A 51 -2.87 -15.44 8.04
CA PRO A 51 -2.18 -16.51 7.30
C PRO A 51 -1.18 -17.26 8.16
N THR A 52 -0.43 -16.53 8.98
CA THR A 52 0.62 -17.07 9.86
C THR A 52 0.02 -17.95 10.96
N PHE A 53 -1.09 -17.53 11.56
CA PHE A 53 -1.82 -18.27 12.57
C PHE A 53 -2.40 -19.57 12.01
N PHE A 54 -2.98 -19.52 10.81
CA PHE A 54 -3.47 -20.74 10.14
C PHE A 54 -2.33 -21.68 9.77
N PHE A 55 -1.18 -21.16 9.31
CA PHE A 55 0.01 -21.98 9.10
C PHE A 55 0.48 -22.64 10.40
N LEU A 56 0.48 -21.94 11.53
CA LEU A 56 0.82 -22.54 12.83
C LEU A 56 -0.14 -23.66 13.21
N LEU A 57 -1.44 -23.46 13.05
CA LEU A 57 -2.46 -24.43 13.43
C LEU A 57 -2.41 -25.68 12.52
N PHE A 58 -2.32 -25.48 11.21
CA PHE A 58 -2.47 -26.54 10.22
C PHE A 58 -1.14 -27.03 9.67
N GLY A 59 -0.24 -26.11 9.30
CA GLY A 59 1.10 -26.43 8.79
C GLY A 59 1.97 -27.22 9.75
N THR A 60 1.70 -27.13 11.06
CA THR A 60 2.38 -27.96 12.06
C THR A 60 1.62 -29.24 12.43
N THR A 61 0.34 -29.38 12.12
CA THR A 61 -0.43 -30.58 12.50
C THR A 61 -0.40 -31.66 11.41
N PHE A 62 -0.26 -31.26 10.15
CA PHE A 62 -0.14 -32.19 9.02
C PHE A 62 1.27 -32.83 8.94
N SER A 63 1.37 -33.97 8.24
CA SER A 63 2.63 -34.72 8.07
C SER A 63 3.75 -33.85 7.48
N VAL A 64 5.00 -34.20 7.79
CA VAL A 64 6.20 -33.42 7.43
C VAL A 64 6.30 -33.17 5.91
N ASP A 65 5.78 -34.09 5.10
CA ASP A 65 5.75 -33.97 3.63
C ASP A 65 4.79 -32.87 3.12
N ALA A 66 3.81 -32.45 3.92
CA ALA A 66 2.84 -31.42 3.54
C ALA A 66 3.29 -29.98 3.90
N GLY A 67 4.30 -29.83 4.75
CA GLY A 67 4.80 -28.52 5.23
C GLY A 67 5.15 -27.54 4.10
N PRO A 68 5.99 -27.95 3.12
CA PRO A 68 6.28 -27.20 1.89
C PRO A 68 5.06 -26.63 1.15
N THR A 69 4.09 -27.49 0.85
CA THR A 69 2.93 -27.16 0.03
C THR A 69 1.97 -26.24 0.80
N LEU A 70 1.83 -26.46 2.11
CA LEU A 70 1.04 -25.59 2.98
C LEU A 70 1.69 -24.21 3.10
N LEU A 71 3.01 -24.15 3.26
CA LEU A 71 3.76 -22.89 3.28
C LEU A 71 3.49 -22.09 2.01
N ALA A 72 3.63 -22.70 0.83
CA ALA A 72 3.38 -22.05 -0.45
C ALA A 72 1.93 -21.57 -0.57
N SER A 73 0.96 -22.35 -0.11
CA SER A 73 -0.46 -21.99 -0.14
C SER A 73 -0.78 -20.78 0.74
N TYR A 74 -0.27 -20.76 1.98
CA TYR A 74 -0.47 -19.63 2.89
C TYR A 74 0.33 -18.39 2.48
N ALA A 75 1.51 -18.57 1.87
CA ALA A 75 2.26 -17.48 1.26
C ALA A 75 1.50 -16.87 0.08
N ALA A 76 0.91 -17.68 -0.80
CA ALA A 76 0.08 -17.22 -1.91
C ALA A 76 -1.16 -16.47 -1.42
N TYR A 77 -1.82 -16.98 -0.39
CA TYR A 77 -2.95 -16.30 0.25
C TYR A 77 -2.53 -14.93 0.81
N GLY A 78 -1.43 -14.86 1.55
CA GLY A 78 -0.90 -13.59 2.06
C GLY A 78 -0.54 -12.60 0.95
N ALA A 79 0.10 -13.07 -0.12
CA ALA A 79 0.41 -12.29 -1.32
C ALA A 79 -0.86 -11.67 -1.92
N PHE A 80 -1.88 -12.49 -2.10
CA PHE A 80 -3.15 -12.10 -2.69
C PHE A 80 -3.87 -11.05 -1.85
N ILE A 81 -4.02 -11.28 -0.55
CA ILE A 81 -4.69 -10.36 0.36
C ILE A 81 -3.99 -8.99 0.35
N ALA A 82 -2.66 -8.97 0.48
CA ALA A 82 -1.90 -7.73 0.47
C ALA A 82 -1.96 -7.00 -0.89
N ALA A 83 -1.70 -7.72 -1.98
CA ALA A 83 -1.60 -7.12 -3.32
C ALA A 83 -2.94 -6.67 -3.90
N PHE A 84 -4.00 -7.45 -3.67
CA PHE A 84 -5.31 -7.26 -4.31
C PHE A 84 -6.32 -6.65 -3.35
N GLN A 85 -6.61 -7.32 -2.23
CA GLN A 85 -7.70 -6.90 -1.33
C GLN A 85 -7.36 -5.58 -0.63
N THR A 86 -6.19 -5.49 0.02
CA THR A 86 -5.78 -4.26 0.71
C THR A 86 -5.66 -3.08 -0.26
N PHE A 87 -5.15 -3.32 -1.48
CA PHE A 87 -5.03 -2.25 -2.47
C PHE A 87 -6.38 -1.75 -2.95
N SER A 88 -7.28 -2.67 -3.33
CA SER A 88 -8.64 -2.36 -3.79
C SER A 88 -9.41 -1.54 -2.75
N ILE A 89 -9.44 -2.02 -1.49
CA ILE A 89 -10.14 -1.35 -0.39
C ILE A 89 -9.53 0.03 -0.13
N SER A 90 -8.20 0.11 -0.05
CA SER A 90 -7.50 1.37 0.19
C SER A 90 -7.81 2.41 -0.89
N LEU A 91 -7.79 2.00 -2.16
CA LEU A 91 -8.06 2.89 -3.28
C LEU A 91 -9.53 3.32 -3.33
N SER A 92 -10.46 2.38 -3.11
CA SER A 92 -11.89 2.67 -3.02
C SER A 92 -12.19 3.69 -1.91
N ASN A 93 -11.63 3.48 -0.72
CA ASN A 93 -11.85 4.38 0.43
C ASN A 93 -11.34 5.80 0.17
N GLU A 94 -10.16 5.95 -0.43
CA GLU A 94 -9.62 7.27 -0.77
C GLU A 94 -10.51 8.00 -1.78
N ARG A 95 -11.06 7.28 -2.76
CA ARG A 95 -12.01 7.88 -3.71
C ARG A 95 -13.30 8.33 -3.02
N SER A 96 -13.86 7.51 -2.13
CA SER A 96 -15.07 7.85 -1.35
C SER A 96 -14.90 9.10 -0.50
N LEU A 97 -13.69 9.34 0.01
CA LEU A 97 -13.34 10.54 0.77
C LEU A 97 -13.12 11.79 -0.10
N GLY A 98 -13.35 11.71 -1.41
CA GLY A 98 -13.18 12.83 -2.33
C GLY A 98 -11.72 13.17 -2.59
N TRP A 99 -10.79 12.24 -2.43
CA TRP A 99 -9.35 12.47 -2.62
C TRP A 99 -9.02 13.02 -4.02
N ASN A 100 -9.83 12.72 -5.04
CA ASN A 100 -9.71 13.32 -6.37
C ASN A 100 -9.93 14.85 -6.38
N LYS A 101 -10.81 15.40 -5.52
CA LYS A 101 -10.94 16.85 -5.34
C LYS A 101 -9.69 17.44 -4.68
N LEU A 102 -9.10 16.72 -3.72
CA LEU A 102 -7.89 17.15 -3.02
C LEU A 102 -6.62 17.09 -3.90
N LEU A 103 -6.55 16.10 -4.79
CA LEU A 103 -5.50 15.97 -5.81
C LEU A 103 -5.59 17.02 -6.92
N ARG A 104 -6.74 17.67 -7.10
CA ARG A 104 -6.89 18.80 -8.05
C ARG A 104 -6.45 20.13 -7.44
N THR A 105 -6.58 20.28 -6.12
CA THR A 105 -6.15 21.51 -5.43
C THR A 105 -4.66 21.48 -5.10
N THR A 106 -4.09 20.30 -4.88
CA THR A 106 -2.65 20.08 -4.68
C THR A 106 -2.01 19.74 -6.04
N SER A 107 -0.90 20.37 -6.44
CA SER A 107 -0.19 20.08 -7.72
C SER A 107 0.52 18.71 -7.72
N MET A 108 -0.23 17.64 -7.47
CA MET A 108 0.29 16.31 -7.23
C MET A 108 0.16 15.46 -8.49
N SER A 109 1.28 14.97 -9.00
CA SER A 109 1.28 14.05 -10.13
C SER A 109 0.64 12.72 -9.71
N ALA A 110 -0.47 12.37 -10.36
CA ALA A 110 -1.20 11.12 -10.09
C ALA A 110 -0.31 9.88 -10.22
N THR A 111 0.69 9.92 -11.12
CA THR A 111 1.65 8.83 -11.34
C THR A 111 2.55 8.61 -10.13
N LEU A 112 3.06 9.69 -9.50
CA LEU A 112 3.91 9.56 -8.31
C LEU A 112 3.16 8.98 -7.12
N TYR A 113 1.90 9.38 -6.97
CA TYR A 113 1.01 8.87 -5.94
C TYR A 113 0.75 7.37 -6.08
N LEU A 114 0.29 6.96 -7.27
CA LEU A 114 -0.01 5.56 -7.55
C LEU A 114 1.25 4.68 -7.45
N GLY A 115 2.39 5.19 -7.94
CA GLY A 115 3.68 4.51 -7.85
C GLY A 115 4.17 4.31 -6.41
N SER A 116 4.07 5.35 -5.56
CA SER A 116 4.42 5.24 -4.14
C SER A 116 3.54 4.19 -3.44
N LYS A 117 2.24 4.23 -3.73
CA LYS A 117 1.26 3.33 -3.11
C LYS A 117 1.46 1.88 -3.54
N PHE A 118 1.70 1.65 -4.82
CA PHE A 118 2.06 0.33 -5.36
C PHE A 118 3.31 -0.22 -4.66
N LEU A 119 4.36 0.59 -4.53
CA LEU A 119 5.60 0.17 -3.87
C LEU A 119 5.36 -0.21 -2.40
N VAL A 120 4.59 0.59 -1.67
CA VAL A 120 4.24 0.31 -0.28
C VAL A 120 3.51 -1.02 -0.14
N ILE A 121 2.57 -1.32 -1.03
CA ILE A 121 1.79 -2.57 -1.00
C ILE A 121 2.66 -3.80 -1.26
N ILE A 122 3.55 -3.72 -2.26
CA ILE A 122 4.50 -4.80 -2.53
C ILE A 122 5.39 -5.03 -1.30
N LEU A 123 5.91 -3.96 -0.68
CA LEU A 123 6.73 -4.07 0.53
C LEU A 123 5.97 -4.65 1.71
N THR A 124 4.71 -4.28 1.90
CA THR A 124 3.87 -4.86 2.97
C THR A 124 3.61 -6.34 2.74
N GLY A 125 3.38 -6.78 1.49
CA GLY A 125 3.26 -8.21 1.19
C GLY A 125 4.55 -8.99 1.39
N ILE A 126 5.70 -8.41 0.99
CA ILE A 126 7.02 -8.99 1.28
C ILE A 126 7.22 -9.13 2.79
N LEU A 127 6.93 -8.09 3.58
CA LEU A 127 7.04 -8.14 5.03
C LEU A 127 6.15 -9.24 5.63
N SER A 128 4.92 -9.39 5.12
CA SER A 128 4.02 -10.46 5.54
C SER A 128 4.58 -11.85 5.25
N MET A 129 5.17 -12.05 4.07
CA MET A 129 5.79 -13.33 3.70
C MET A 129 7.03 -13.63 4.54
N LEU A 130 7.88 -12.63 4.79
CA LEU A 130 9.05 -12.80 5.64
C LEU A 130 8.65 -13.23 7.06
N LEU A 131 7.57 -12.66 7.60
CA LEU A 131 7.06 -13.04 8.91
C LEU A 131 6.54 -14.47 8.93
N LEU A 132 5.79 -14.86 7.89
CA LEU A 132 5.31 -16.22 7.70
C LEU A 132 6.48 -17.22 7.53
N PHE A 133 7.53 -16.84 6.80
CA PHE A 133 8.73 -17.65 6.60
C PHE A 133 9.52 -17.81 7.90
N ALA A 134 9.65 -16.76 8.70
CA ALA A 134 10.28 -16.83 10.02
C ALA A 134 9.54 -17.83 10.92
N VAL A 135 8.20 -17.77 10.95
CA VAL A 135 7.38 -18.71 11.73
C VAL A 135 7.51 -20.15 11.22
N ALA A 136 7.58 -20.34 9.91
CA ALA A 136 7.77 -21.64 9.30
C ALA A 136 9.15 -22.25 9.61
N ALA A 137 10.21 -21.44 9.57
CA ALA A 137 11.56 -21.86 9.96
C ALA A 137 11.62 -22.23 11.44
N LEU A 138 10.99 -21.45 12.32
CA LEU A 138 10.92 -21.73 13.77
C LEU A 138 10.11 -23.00 14.09
N SER A 139 9.16 -23.37 13.23
CA SER A 139 8.35 -24.58 13.42
C SER A 139 9.15 -25.87 13.17
N GLY A 140 10.31 -25.81 12.51
CA GLY A 140 11.20 -26.96 12.28
C GLY A 140 10.65 -28.05 11.35
N LYS A 141 9.47 -27.84 10.75
CA LYS A 141 8.77 -28.83 9.91
C LYS A 141 8.96 -28.62 8.40
N VAL A 142 9.55 -27.50 7.99
CA VAL A 142 9.81 -27.19 6.58
C VAL A 142 11.29 -27.39 6.29
N ASN A 143 11.63 -28.53 5.69
CA ASN A 143 12.97 -28.80 5.19
C ASN A 143 13.07 -28.34 3.73
N MET A 144 13.63 -27.15 3.51
CA MET A 144 13.87 -26.58 2.19
C MET A 144 15.25 -25.92 2.12
N SER A 145 15.90 -25.98 0.95
CA SER A 145 17.13 -25.25 0.70
C SER A 145 16.87 -23.74 0.67
N LEU A 146 17.83 -22.93 1.12
CA LEU A 146 17.73 -21.45 1.08
C LEU A 146 17.38 -20.91 -0.32
N GLY A 147 17.83 -21.58 -1.38
CA GLY A 147 17.47 -21.23 -2.76
C GLY A 147 15.97 -21.36 -3.04
N THR A 148 15.33 -22.41 -2.52
CA THR A 148 13.90 -22.64 -2.70
C THR A 148 13.07 -21.57 -1.98
N TRP A 149 13.50 -21.12 -0.80
CA TRP A 149 12.86 -20.02 -0.08
C TRP A 149 12.91 -18.71 -0.88
N ALA A 150 14.08 -18.38 -1.44
CA ALA A 150 14.26 -17.19 -2.25
C ALA A 150 13.46 -17.26 -3.56
N GLU A 151 13.41 -18.43 -4.20
CA GLU A 151 12.64 -18.66 -5.42
C GLU A 151 11.13 -18.51 -5.15
N LEU A 152 10.63 -19.10 -4.07
CA LEU A 152 9.23 -18.95 -3.64
C LEU A 152 8.89 -17.48 -3.39
N LEU A 153 9.74 -16.75 -2.67
CA LEU A 153 9.54 -15.32 -2.45
C LEU A 153 9.52 -14.54 -3.78
N GLY A 154 10.47 -14.83 -4.67
CA GLY A 154 10.57 -14.18 -5.98
C GLY A 154 9.31 -14.41 -6.84
N MET A 155 8.86 -15.66 -6.95
CA MET A 155 7.65 -16.00 -7.70
C MET A 155 6.41 -15.29 -7.13
N MET A 156 6.28 -15.25 -5.80
CA MET A 156 5.15 -14.58 -5.17
C MET A 156 5.16 -13.07 -5.39
N VAL A 157 6.32 -12.42 -5.29
CA VAL A 157 6.46 -10.98 -5.60
C VAL A 157 6.11 -10.69 -7.05
N ILE A 158 6.55 -11.51 -7.99
CA ILE A 158 6.17 -11.39 -9.40
C ILE A 158 4.65 -11.55 -9.56
N GLY A 159 4.04 -12.51 -8.88
CA GLY A 159 2.58 -12.72 -8.88
C GLY A 159 1.78 -11.59 -8.24
N MET A 160 2.36 -10.86 -7.28
CA MET A 160 1.71 -9.68 -6.70
C MET A 160 1.54 -8.54 -7.70
N VAL A 161 2.46 -8.38 -8.68
CA VAL A 161 2.39 -7.30 -9.68
C VAL A 161 1.06 -7.29 -10.46
N PRO A 162 0.66 -8.38 -11.16
CA PRO A 162 -0.62 -8.40 -11.87
C PRO A 162 -1.82 -8.32 -10.90
N MET A 163 -1.72 -8.90 -9.72
CA MET A 163 -2.78 -8.83 -8.70
C MET A 163 -3.01 -7.41 -8.20
N SER A 164 -1.94 -6.62 -8.03
CA SER A 164 -2.03 -5.21 -7.68
C SER A 164 -2.61 -4.37 -8.82
N LEU A 165 -2.30 -4.67 -10.08
CA LEU A 165 -2.94 -4.01 -11.22
C LEU A 165 -4.45 -4.30 -11.25
N LEU A 166 -4.87 -5.54 -10.96
CA LEU A 166 -6.28 -5.90 -10.81
C LEU A 166 -6.94 -5.18 -9.63
N GLY A 167 -6.23 -5.04 -8.51
CA GLY A 167 -6.70 -4.28 -7.35
C GLY A 167 -6.94 -2.80 -7.67
N ILE A 168 -6.06 -2.18 -8.47
CA ILE A 168 -6.27 -0.83 -9.01
C ILE A 168 -7.54 -0.81 -9.84
N PHE A 169 -7.64 -1.69 -10.84
CA PHE A 169 -8.78 -1.73 -11.75
C PHE A 169 -10.13 -1.82 -11.00
N LEU A 170 -10.23 -2.72 -10.01
CA LEU A 170 -11.45 -2.87 -9.21
C LEU A 170 -11.70 -1.68 -8.27
N GLY A 171 -10.66 -1.11 -7.66
CA GLY A 171 -10.79 0.10 -6.85
C GLY A 171 -11.26 1.32 -7.65
N PHE A 172 -11.06 1.32 -8.97
CA PHE A 172 -11.63 2.32 -9.88
C PHE A 172 -13.09 2.02 -10.28
N ILE A 173 -13.43 0.75 -10.56
CA ILE A 173 -14.77 0.36 -11.03
C ILE A 173 -15.82 0.38 -9.92
N GLY A 174 -15.50 -0.09 -8.71
CA GLY A 174 -16.46 -0.19 -7.60
C GLY A 174 -16.96 1.16 -7.08
N SER A 175 -16.36 2.26 -7.55
CA SER A 175 -16.71 3.64 -7.22
C SER A 175 -17.71 4.20 -8.23
N THR A 176 -18.96 3.73 -8.22
CA THR A 176 -20.06 4.41 -8.90
C THR A 176 -20.53 5.60 -8.06
N ASN A 177 -19.88 6.76 -8.27
CA ASN A 177 -20.49 8.06 -8.00
C ASN A 177 -21.19 8.55 -9.27
#